data_AF-A0A7H0I0R0-F1
#
_entry.id   AF-A0A7H0I0R0-F1
#
_cell.length_a   1.000
_cell.length_b   1.000
_cell.length_c   1.000
_cell.angle_alpha   90.00
_cell.angle_beta   90.00
_cell.angle_gamma   90.00
#
_symmetry.space_group_name_H-M   'P 1'
#
loop_
_entity.id
_entity.type
_entity.pdbx_description
1 polymer ?
#
loop_
_entity_poly.entity_id
_entity_poly.type
_entity_poly.pdbx_seq_one_letter_code
_entity_poly.pdbx_strand_id
1 'polypeptide(L)'
;MTDGFSVPGPTAGSHLAATKARVADLADKLGISHDEVFDAHLLSEASGVPVDVVRALLDGRPAGEPDLQARFLQRFDLLRRTRLKPNGRRWTQQEIADGAGMSRQQAGALINGDRRPTMEHCDAIQRFFRVHAGFLTADDEDALVGALQRTEQGLLQDFAGENDPLERLLQDHGVRGIAWRAAQLPTDKHRDKVTEWLDLLLESVRPTDS
;
A
#
# COMPACT_ATOMS: atom_id res chain seq x y z
N MET A 1 13.49 41.23 -23.59
CA MET A 1 14.01 40.50 -22.42
C MET A 1 12.80 40.03 -21.64
N THR A 2 12.40 38.78 -21.82
CA THR A 2 11.27 38.18 -21.11
C THR A 2 11.83 37.45 -19.90
N ASP A 3 11.63 38.01 -18.71
CA ASP A 3 11.86 37.31 -17.46
C ASP A 3 10.89 36.13 -17.39
N GLY A 4 11.43 34.94 -17.58
CA GLY A 4 10.71 33.69 -17.38
C GLY A 4 10.51 33.49 -15.88
N PHE A 5 9.27 33.54 -15.44
CA PHE A 5 8.85 33.04 -14.14
C PHE A 5 9.18 31.54 -14.05
N SER A 6 10.34 31.20 -13.49
CA SER A 6 10.59 29.86 -12.95
C SER A 6 9.87 29.77 -11.61
N VAL A 7 8.67 29.21 -11.61
CA VAL A 7 8.07 28.67 -10.39
C VAL A 7 8.96 27.49 -9.98
N PRO A 8 9.61 27.50 -8.81
CA PRO A 8 10.35 26.34 -8.34
C PRO A 8 9.33 25.22 -8.18
N GLY A 9 9.52 24.12 -8.91
CA GLY A 9 8.80 22.89 -8.60
C GLY A 9 9.03 22.56 -7.12
N PRO A 10 8.05 21.92 -6.44
CA PRO A 10 8.24 21.51 -5.07
C PRO A 10 9.55 20.72 -4.97
N THR A 11 10.53 21.27 -4.25
CA THR A 11 11.75 20.54 -3.89
C THR A 11 11.33 19.22 -3.25
N ALA A 12 12.01 18.11 -3.54
CA ALA A 12 11.62 16.78 -3.05
C ALA A 12 11.23 16.79 -1.56
N GLY A 13 12.02 17.48 -0.73
CA GLY A 13 11.75 17.74 0.71
C GLY A 13 10.36 18.30 1.04
N SER A 14 9.82 19.16 0.20
CA SER A 14 8.47 19.72 0.36
C SER A 14 7.36 18.72 0.02
N HIS A 15 7.62 17.78 -0.89
CA HIS A 15 6.65 16.77 -1.28
C HIS A 15 6.50 15.67 -0.22
N LEU A 16 7.62 15.24 0.38
CA LEU A 16 7.59 14.34 1.52
C LEU A 16 6.85 14.96 2.71
N ALA A 17 7.19 16.20 3.07
CA ALA A 17 6.52 16.92 4.16
C ALA A 17 5.01 17.07 3.92
N ALA A 18 4.60 17.43 2.69
CA ALA A 18 3.19 17.54 2.34
C ALA A 18 2.45 16.20 2.43
N THR A 19 3.07 15.11 1.96
CA THR A 19 2.47 13.77 2.03
C THR A 19 2.35 13.28 3.47
N LYS A 20 3.39 13.48 4.29
CA LYS A 20 3.35 13.19 5.73
C LYS A 20 2.20 13.93 6.42
N ALA A 21 2.01 15.22 6.12
CA ALA A 21 0.93 16.01 6.71
C ALA A 21 -0.47 15.48 6.36
N ARG A 22 -0.70 15.07 5.10
CA ARG A 22 -2.00 14.49 4.69
C ARG A 22 -2.27 13.15 5.37
N VAL A 23 -1.25 12.30 5.47
CA VAL A 23 -1.35 11.01 6.17
C VAL A 23 -1.66 11.20 7.66
N ALA A 24 -1.01 12.17 8.32
CA ALA A 24 -1.27 12.50 9.71
C ALA A 24 -2.71 13.00 9.93
N ASP A 25 -3.20 13.90 9.08
CA ASP A 25 -4.58 14.41 9.14
C ASP A 25 -5.63 13.31 8.94
N LEU A 26 -5.36 12.33 8.06
CA LEU A 26 -6.24 11.17 7.89
C LEU A 26 -6.19 10.22 9.09
N ALA A 27 -5.01 9.97 9.65
CA ALA A 27 -4.85 9.15 10.84
C ALA A 27 -5.61 9.75 12.03
N ASP A 28 -5.51 11.07 12.22
CA ASP A 28 -6.25 11.80 13.26
C ASP A 28 -7.76 11.65 13.11
N LYS A 29 -8.27 11.74 11.87
CA LYS A 29 -9.70 11.56 11.56
C LYS A 29 -10.20 10.15 11.83
N LEU A 30 -9.35 9.15 11.68
CA LEU A 30 -9.64 7.73 11.95
C LEU A 30 -9.32 7.30 13.39
N GLY A 31 -8.74 8.19 14.20
CA GLY A 31 -8.30 7.85 15.56
C GLY A 31 -7.12 6.88 15.62
N ILE A 32 -6.32 6.77 14.55
CA ILE A 32 -5.15 5.89 14.47
C ILE A 32 -3.92 6.65 15.01
N SER A 33 -3.09 5.98 15.80
CA SER A 33 -1.88 6.58 16.36
C SER A 33 -0.86 6.92 15.27
N HIS A 34 -0.22 8.08 15.39
CA HIS A 34 0.90 8.46 14.50
C HIS A 34 2.08 7.49 14.61
N ASP A 35 2.31 6.89 15.78
CA ASP A 35 3.36 5.88 15.96
C ASP A 35 3.10 4.61 15.15
N GLU A 36 1.82 4.27 14.93
CA GLU A 36 1.42 3.14 14.10
C GLU A 36 1.59 3.45 12.61
N VAL A 37 1.15 4.64 12.19
CA VAL A 37 1.17 5.05 10.78
C VAL A 37 2.58 5.41 10.30
N PHE A 38 3.40 5.98 11.17
CA PHE A 38 4.79 6.37 10.89
C PHE A 38 5.81 5.43 11.51
N ASP A 39 5.44 4.17 11.78
CA ASP A 39 6.39 3.15 12.23
C ASP A 39 7.53 3.00 11.21
N ALA A 40 8.74 3.34 11.63
CA ALA A 40 9.91 3.38 10.77
C ALA A 40 10.31 1.99 10.24
N HIS A 41 10.00 0.91 10.96
CA HIS A 41 10.27 -0.46 10.50
C HIS A 41 9.27 -0.84 9.41
N LEU A 42 7.97 -0.59 9.61
CA LEU A 42 6.95 -0.85 8.58
C LEU A 42 7.20 -0.04 7.31
N LEU A 43 7.54 1.24 7.45
CA LEU A 43 7.88 2.10 6.33
C LEU A 43 9.16 1.66 5.63
N SER A 44 10.17 1.19 6.38
CA SER A 44 11.38 0.60 5.80
C SER A 44 11.05 -0.62 4.94
N GLU A 45 10.22 -1.54 5.45
CA GLU A 45 9.80 -2.71 4.67
C GLU A 45 8.96 -2.36 3.44
N ALA A 46 8.14 -1.33 3.52
CA ALA A 46 7.23 -0.92 2.45
C ALA A 46 7.94 -0.13 1.34
N SER A 47 8.96 0.67 1.68
CA SER A 47 9.70 1.54 0.76
C SER A 47 11.00 0.93 0.26
N GLY A 48 11.62 0.05 1.04
CA GLY A 48 13.00 -0.41 0.82
C GLY A 48 14.05 0.44 1.54
N VAL A 49 13.67 1.61 2.04
CA VAL A 49 14.59 2.59 2.63
C VAL A 49 15.04 2.13 4.03
N PRO A 50 16.31 2.31 4.42
CA PRO A 50 16.79 1.92 5.74
C PRO A 50 16.07 2.64 6.89
N VAL A 51 15.88 1.96 8.03
CA VAL A 51 15.12 2.49 9.17
C VAL A 51 15.68 3.82 9.69
N ASP A 52 17.00 3.97 9.74
CA ASP A 52 17.69 5.19 10.14
C ASP A 52 17.49 6.34 9.15
N VAL A 53 17.53 6.03 7.86
CA VAL A 53 17.22 6.97 6.77
C VAL A 53 15.76 7.40 6.82
N VAL A 54 14.82 6.46 7.00
CA VAL A 54 13.39 6.76 7.16
C VAL A 54 13.17 7.71 8.33
N ARG A 55 13.77 7.44 9.50
CA ARG A 55 13.67 8.34 10.67
C ARG A 55 14.20 9.73 10.35
N ALA A 56 15.38 9.83 9.74
CA ALA A 56 15.96 11.11 9.36
C ALA A 56 15.04 11.89 8.40
N LEU A 57 14.53 11.23 7.36
CA LEU A 57 13.63 11.85 6.39
C LEU A 57 12.29 12.27 7.00
N LEU A 58 11.70 11.45 7.88
CA LEU A 58 10.49 11.82 8.62
C LEU A 58 10.71 13.01 9.56
N ASP A 59 11.91 13.18 10.11
CA ASP A 59 12.31 14.36 10.88
C ASP A 59 12.63 15.59 10.01
N GLY A 60 12.56 15.47 8.67
CA GLY A 60 12.92 16.52 7.73
C GLY A 60 14.43 16.74 7.60
N ARG A 61 15.25 15.78 8.03
CA ARG A 61 16.71 15.82 7.93
C ARG A 61 17.18 15.08 6.67
N PRO A 62 18.14 15.62 5.92
CA PRO A 62 18.74 14.89 4.81
C PRO A 62 19.52 13.69 5.35
N ALA A 63 19.37 12.53 4.71
CA ALA A 63 20.06 11.30 5.10
C ALA A 63 21.27 10.98 4.20
N GLY A 64 21.44 11.72 3.10
CA GLY A 64 22.39 11.39 2.04
C GLY A 64 21.86 10.26 1.15
N GLU A 65 22.17 10.31 -0.14
CA GLU A 65 21.67 9.33 -1.11
C GLU A 65 22.81 8.37 -1.49
N PRO A 66 22.68 7.05 -1.25
CA PRO A 66 23.65 6.07 -1.73
C PRO A 66 23.69 6.02 -3.26
N ASP A 67 24.81 5.57 -3.82
CA ASP A 67 24.85 5.27 -5.25
C ASP A 67 23.88 4.13 -5.60
N LEU A 68 23.51 4.04 -6.89
CA LEU A 68 22.54 3.06 -7.37
C LEU A 68 22.89 1.61 -7.02
N GLN A 69 24.18 1.24 -7.03
CA GLN A 69 24.61 -0.12 -6.69
C GLN A 69 24.42 -0.40 -5.21
N ALA A 70 24.87 0.51 -4.34
CA ALA A 70 24.72 0.39 -2.90
C ALA A 70 23.25 0.35 -2.50
N ARG A 71 22.43 1.23 -3.09
CA ARG A 71 20.97 1.25 -2.91
C ARG A 71 20.35 -0.09 -3.32
N PHE A 72 20.66 -0.56 -4.52
CA PHE A 72 20.12 -1.84 -5.00
C PHE A 72 20.47 -2.98 -4.06
N LEU A 73 21.73 -3.11 -3.63
CA LEU A 73 22.16 -4.20 -2.75
C LEU A 73 21.47 -4.14 -1.39
N GLN A 74 21.38 -2.96 -0.80
CA GLN A 74 20.70 -2.74 0.47
C GLN A 74 19.22 -3.10 0.40
N ARG A 75 18.51 -2.59 -0.61
CA ARG A 75 17.07 -2.85 -0.81
C ARG A 75 16.79 -4.30 -1.19
N PHE A 76 17.67 -4.91 -1.98
CA PHE A 76 17.51 -6.31 -2.36
C PHE A 76 17.77 -7.27 -1.20
N ASP A 77 18.75 -6.97 -0.34
CA ASP A 77 18.95 -7.72 0.91
C ASP A 77 17.76 -7.56 1.86
N LEU A 78 17.21 -6.34 2.01
CA LEU A 78 16.00 -6.11 2.81
C LEU A 78 14.82 -6.95 2.29
N LEU A 79 14.53 -6.90 0.98
CA LEU A 79 13.48 -7.72 0.36
C LEU A 79 13.64 -9.21 0.67
N ARG A 80 14.86 -9.73 0.55
CA ARG A 80 15.13 -11.15 0.81
C ARG A 80 14.97 -11.54 2.27
N ARG A 81 15.05 -10.58 3.20
CA ARG A 81 14.86 -10.80 4.64
C ARG A 81 13.39 -10.68 5.06
N THR A 82 12.63 -9.78 4.44
CA THR A 82 11.26 -9.43 4.85
C THR A 82 10.18 -10.13 4.02
N ARG A 83 10.47 -10.50 2.76
CA ARG A 83 9.54 -11.20 1.85
C ARG A 83 9.91 -12.68 1.76
N LEU A 84 9.65 -13.37 2.87
CA LEU A 84 9.89 -14.81 3.01
C LEU A 84 8.80 -15.62 2.30
N LYS A 85 9.10 -16.90 2.04
CA LYS A 85 8.10 -17.87 1.58
C LYS A 85 7.01 -18.08 2.64
N PRO A 86 5.84 -18.63 2.27
CA PRO A 86 4.79 -18.98 3.24
C PRO A 86 5.27 -19.90 4.37
N ASN A 87 6.32 -20.69 4.13
CA ASN A 87 6.95 -21.55 5.14
C ASN A 87 8.02 -20.84 5.99
N GLY A 88 8.13 -19.50 5.90
CA GLY A 88 9.11 -18.70 6.63
C GLY A 88 10.55 -18.80 6.12
N ARG A 89 10.84 -19.59 5.06
CA ARG A 89 12.19 -19.71 4.52
C ARG A 89 12.48 -18.60 3.51
N ARG A 90 13.75 -18.20 3.41
CA ARG A 90 14.23 -17.32 2.34
C ARG A 90 14.12 -17.98 0.97
N TRP A 91 13.91 -17.16 -0.05
CA TRP A 91 14.03 -17.56 -1.45
C TRP A 91 15.49 -17.88 -1.78
N THR A 92 15.70 -19.00 -2.45
CA THR A 92 17.02 -19.43 -2.95
C THR A 92 17.39 -18.65 -4.21
N GLN A 93 18.69 -18.65 -4.55
CA GLN A 93 19.16 -18.04 -5.80
C GLN A 93 18.46 -18.62 -7.03
N GLN A 94 18.23 -19.94 -7.03
CA GLN A 94 17.55 -20.62 -8.12
C GLN A 94 16.10 -20.16 -8.25
N GLU A 95 15.35 -20.14 -7.15
CA GLU A 95 13.94 -19.71 -7.17
C GLU A 95 13.79 -18.24 -7.63
N ILE A 96 14.71 -17.36 -7.22
CA ILE A 96 14.74 -15.96 -7.68
C ILE A 96 15.04 -15.91 -9.18
N ALA A 97 16.03 -16.67 -9.65
CA ALA A 97 16.38 -16.72 -11.06
C ALA A 97 15.21 -17.20 -11.93
N ASP A 98 14.59 -18.32 -11.54
CA ASP A 98 13.45 -18.90 -12.26
C ASP A 98 12.27 -17.93 -12.30
N GLY A 99 11.94 -17.32 -11.15
CA GLY A 99 10.84 -16.37 -11.05
C GLY A 99 11.08 -15.01 -11.70
N ALA A 100 12.34 -14.60 -11.84
CA ALA A 100 12.74 -13.36 -12.51
C ALA A 100 13.19 -13.57 -13.96
N GLY A 101 13.10 -14.79 -14.50
CA GLY A 101 13.45 -15.08 -15.89
C GLY A 101 14.92 -14.88 -16.23
N MET A 102 15.83 -15.16 -15.29
CA MET A 102 17.28 -15.02 -15.49
C MET A 102 18.05 -16.28 -15.06
N SER A 103 19.31 -16.40 -15.44
CA SER A 103 20.13 -17.54 -15.00
C SER A 103 20.47 -17.47 -13.51
N ARG A 104 20.66 -18.64 -12.87
CA ARG A 104 21.11 -18.74 -11.48
C ARG A 104 22.40 -17.96 -11.22
N GLN A 105 23.34 -17.99 -12.16
CA GLN A 105 24.61 -17.27 -12.05
C GLN A 105 24.39 -15.75 -12.04
N GLN A 106 23.46 -15.23 -12.85
CA GLN A 106 23.08 -13.81 -12.83
C GLN A 106 22.46 -13.42 -11.49
N ALA A 107 21.52 -14.23 -10.98
CA ALA A 107 20.92 -13.98 -9.66
C ALA A 107 21.98 -13.98 -8.55
N GLY A 108 22.92 -14.93 -8.58
CA GLY A 108 24.06 -14.97 -7.66
C GLY A 108 24.96 -13.72 -7.74
N ALA A 109 25.33 -13.30 -8.95
CA ALA A 109 26.17 -12.12 -9.16
C ALA A 109 25.49 -10.83 -8.69
N LEU A 110 24.17 -10.70 -8.85
CA LEU A 110 23.40 -9.56 -8.33
C LEU A 110 23.32 -9.59 -6.80
N ILE A 111 23.13 -10.77 -6.20
CA ILE A 111 23.06 -10.94 -4.75
C ILE A 111 24.38 -10.59 -4.07
N ASN A 112 25.50 -10.97 -4.68
CA ASN A 112 26.83 -10.73 -4.11
C ASN A 112 27.37 -9.33 -4.43
N GLY A 113 26.74 -8.60 -5.35
CA GLY A 113 27.25 -7.31 -5.84
C GLY A 113 28.36 -7.41 -6.88
N ASP A 114 28.66 -8.61 -7.39
CA ASP A 114 29.61 -8.86 -8.47
C ASP A 114 29.14 -8.27 -9.81
N ARG A 115 27.85 -7.93 -9.91
CA ARG A 115 27.23 -7.35 -11.11
C ARG A 115 26.41 -6.11 -10.77
N ARG A 116 26.49 -5.10 -11.63
CA ARG A 116 25.55 -3.97 -11.61
C ARG A 116 24.18 -4.35 -12.17
N PRO A 117 23.07 -4.03 -11.48
CA PRO A 117 21.75 -4.31 -11.98
C PRO A 117 21.47 -3.44 -13.21
N THR A 118 20.71 -4.01 -14.14
CA THR A 118 20.11 -3.25 -15.25
C THR A 118 18.67 -2.94 -14.86
N MET A 119 18.03 -2.01 -15.58
CA MET A 119 16.62 -1.72 -15.31
C MET A 119 15.73 -2.95 -15.48
N GLU A 120 16.05 -3.83 -16.44
CA GLU A 120 15.36 -5.11 -16.66
C GLU A 120 15.52 -6.05 -15.47
N HIS A 121 16.72 -6.17 -14.88
CA HIS A 121 16.91 -6.96 -13.66
C HIS A 121 16.08 -6.43 -12.50
N CYS A 122 16.09 -5.10 -12.29
CA CYS A 122 15.30 -4.48 -11.23
C CYS A 122 13.81 -4.76 -11.40
N ASP A 123 13.29 -4.56 -12.61
CA ASP A 123 11.90 -4.78 -12.94
C ASP A 123 11.48 -6.25 -12.77
N ALA A 124 12.30 -7.20 -13.24
CA ALA A 124 12.05 -8.63 -13.07
C ALA A 124 12.05 -9.06 -11.59
N ILE A 125 12.99 -8.58 -10.79
CA ILE A 125 13.06 -8.86 -9.34
C ILE A 125 11.86 -8.25 -8.61
N GLN A 126 11.46 -7.02 -8.94
CA GLN A 126 10.29 -6.36 -8.33
C GLN A 126 9.00 -7.15 -8.61
N ARG A 127 8.81 -7.64 -9.84
CA ARG A 127 7.66 -8.48 -10.18
C ARG A 127 7.67 -9.80 -9.42
N PHE A 128 8.84 -10.45 -9.32
CA PHE A 128 8.97 -11.70 -8.57
C PHE A 128 8.57 -11.54 -7.09
N PHE A 129 9.05 -10.49 -6.42
CA PHE A 129 8.69 -10.19 -5.02
C PHE A 129 7.34 -9.48 -4.86
N ARG A 130 6.64 -9.18 -5.97
CA ARG A 130 5.37 -8.44 -6.00
C ARG A 130 5.44 -7.10 -5.28
N VAL A 131 6.56 -6.39 -5.44
CA VAL A 131 6.72 -5.03 -4.92
C VAL A 131 6.49 -4.00 -6.01
N HIS A 132 6.24 -2.77 -5.60
CA HIS A 132 5.95 -1.67 -6.50
C HIS A 132 7.14 -1.35 -7.42
N ALA A 133 6.83 -0.80 -8.59
CA ALA A 133 7.85 -0.28 -9.50
C ALA A 133 8.62 0.86 -8.81
N GLY A 134 9.94 0.84 -8.92
CA GLY A 134 10.80 1.83 -8.27
C GLY A 134 11.32 1.40 -6.90
N PHE A 135 10.82 0.29 -6.32
CA PHE A 135 11.32 -0.20 -5.03
C PHE A 135 12.85 -0.33 -5.03
N LEU A 136 13.47 -0.83 -6.11
CA LEU A 136 14.91 -1.03 -6.18
C LEU A 136 15.69 0.17 -6.74
N THR A 137 15.02 1.15 -7.34
CA THR A 137 15.67 2.17 -8.18
C THR A 137 15.35 3.60 -7.81
N ALA A 138 14.21 3.88 -7.19
CA ALA A 138 13.83 5.22 -6.74
C ALA A 138 14.83 5.72 -5.69
N ASP A 139 15.06 7.04 -5.63
CA ASP A 139 15.83 7.65 -4.54
C ASP A 139 15.12 7.43 -3.19
N ASP A 140 15.82 7.57 -2.07
CA ASP A 140 15.28 7.23 -0.75
C ASP A 140 14.04 8.07 -0.39
N GLU A 141 14.06 9.34 -0.76
CA GLU A 141 12.92 10.23 -0.55
C GLU A 141 11.69 9.83 -1.39
N ASP A 142 11.87 9.58 -2.69
CA ASP A 142 10.78 9.18 -3.58
C ASP A 142 10.20 7.81 -3.19
N ALA A 143 11.04 6.87 -2.77
CA ALA A 143 10.61 5.56 -2.31
C ALA A 143 9.76 5.67 -1.03
N LEU A 144 10.16 6.54 -0.09
CA LEU A 144 9.41 6.80 1.14
C LEU A 144 8.07 7.51 0.85
N VAL A 145 8.08 8.53 -0.02
CA VAL A 145 6.86 9.18 -0.51
C VAL A 145 5.90 8.16 -1.10
N GLY A 146 6.37 7.29 -1.98
CA GLY A 146 5.54 6.26 -2.61
C GLY A 146 4.94 5.28 -1.59
N ALA A 147 5.67 4.96 -0.52
CA ALA A 147 5.14 4.17 0.59
C ALA A 147 4.05 4.92 1.36
N LEU A 148 4.30 6.17 1.73
CA LEU A 148 3.32 7.01 2.42
C LEU A 148 2.06 7.25 1.59
N GLN A 149 2.16 7.41 0.27
CA GLN A 149 1.01 7.55 -0.61
C GLN A 149 0.14 6.29 -0.65
N ARG A 150 0.74 5.10 -0.58
CA ARG A 150 -0.03 3.84 -0.45
C ARG A 150 -0.71 3.74 0.90
N THR A 151 -0.05 4.18 1.98
CA THR A 151 -0.67 4.31 3.31
C THR A 151 -1.84 5.29 3.28
N GLU A 152 -1.65 6.48 2.67
CA GLU A 152 -2.69 7.49 2.44
C GLU A 152 -3.91 6.90 1.71
N GLN A 153 -3.67 6.13 0.65
CA GLN A 153 -4.74 5.45 -0.10
C GLN A 153 -5.48 4.40 0.73
N GLY A 154 -4.80 3.67 1.61
CA GLY A 154 -5.43 2.73 2.54
C GLY A 154 -6.33 3.46 3.53
N LEU A 155 -5.80 4.49 4.20
CA LEU A 155 -6.55 5.32 5.13
C LEU A 155 -7.76 5.99 4.46
N LEU A 156 -7.64 6.46 3.22
CA LEU A 156 -8.75 7.02 2.47
C LEU A 156 -9.86 5.98 2.19
N GLN A 157 -9.49 4.73 1.91
CA GLN A 157 -10.46 3.66 1.70
C GLN A 157 -11.18 3.31 3.01
N ASP A 158 -10.45 3.24 4.11
CA ASP A 158 -11.02 2.99 5.44
C ASP A 158 -11.95 4.13 5.87
N PHE A 159 -11.50 5.38 5.68
CA PHE A 159 -12.30 6.57 5.95
C PHE A 159 -13.56 6.65 5.09
N ALA A 160 -13.48 6.28 3.80
CA ALA A 160 -14.65 6.21 2.94
C ALA A 160 -15.61 5.10 3.37
N GLY A 161 -15.10 3.94 3.79
CA GLY A 161 -15.91 2.83 4.30
C GLY A 161 -16.65 3.17 5.60
N GLU A 162 -15.98 3.84 6.56
CA GLU A 162 -16.62 4.31 7.79
C GLU A 162 -17.66 5.42 7.54
N ASN A 163 -17.48 6.20 6.47
CA ASN A 163 -18.35 7.31 6.11
C ASN A 163 -19.35 7.01 5.00
N ASP A 164 -19.46 5.75 4.55
CA ASP A 164 -20.50 5.35 3.58
C ASP A 164 -21.88 5.35 4.27
N PRO A 165 -22.78 6.30 3.91
CA PRO A 165 -24.10 6.39 4.54
C PRO A 165 -24.95 5.14 4.27
N LEU A 166 -24.77 4.49 3.12
CA LEU A 166 -25.48 3.25 2.79
C LEU A 166 -24.98 2.12 3.67
N GLU A 167 -23.67 1.98 3.83
CA GLU A 167 -23.08 0.95 4.69
C GLU A 167 -23.49 1.12 6.16
N ARG A 168 -23.51 2.36 6.69
CA ARG A 168 -24.08 2.64 8.02
C ARG A 168 -25.55 2.23 8.12
N LEU A 169 -26.37 2.61 7.14
CA LEU A 169 -27.79 2.24 7.10
C LEU A 169 -27.97 0.71 7.09
N LEU A 170 -27.18 -0.02 6.29
CA LEU A 170 -27.23 -1.47 6.22
C LEU A 170 -26.82 -2.14 7.53
N GLN A 171 -25.87 -1.57 8.26
CA GLN A 171 -25.43 -2.03 9.58
C GLN A 171 -26.44 -1.73 10.68
N ASP A 172 -26.88 -0.47 10.80
CA ASP A 172 -27.82 0.00 11.83
C ASP A 172 -29.15 -0.75 11.76
N HIS A 173 -29.60 -1.09 10.55
CA HIS A 173 -30.85 -1.82 10.33
C HIS A 173 -30.66 -3.34 10.20
N GLY A 174 -29.47 -3.88 10.47
CA GLY A 174 -29.20 -5.32 10.49
C GLY A 174 -29.41 -6.03 9.15
N VAL A 175 -29.40 -5.27 8.04
CA VAL A 175 -29.73 -5.75 6.69
C VAL A 175 -28.76 -6.85 6.26
N ARG A 176 -27.48 -6.74 6.62
CA ARG A 176 -26.48 -7.80 6.37
C ARG A 176 -26.85 -9.14 7.02
N GLY A 177 -27.40 -9.11 8.23
CA GLY A 177 -27.84 -10.31 8.93
C GLY A 177 -29.07 -10.97 8.30
N ILE A 178 -29.95 -10.16 7.68
CA ILE A 178 -31.09 -10.66 6.89
C ILE A 178 -30.58 -11.29 5.59
N ALA A 179 -29.69 -10.59 4.86
CA ALA A 179 -29.10 -11.08 3.62
C ALA A 179 -28.34 -12.41 3.83
N TRP A 180 -27.53 -12.52 4.89
CA TRP A 180 -26.78 -13.74 5.20
C TRP A 180 -27.68 -14.94 5.53
N ARG A 181 -28.79 -14.70 6.25
CA ARG A 181 -29.79 -15.76 6.54
C ARG A 181 -30.61 -16.13 5.31
N ALA A 182 -30.98 -15.15 4.48
CA ALA A 182 -31.70 -15.38 3.23
C ALA A 182 -30.85 -16.20 2.23
N ALA A 183 -29.54 -15.96 2.18
CA ALA A 183 -28.60 -16.73 1.34
C ALA A 183 -28.52 -18.21 1.73
N GLN A 184 -28.80 -18.55 3.00
CA GLN A 184 -28.82 -19.93 3.50
C GLN A 184 -30.17 -20.64 3.28
N LEU A 185 -31.18 -19.96 2.71
CA LEU A 185 -32.45 -20.59 2.43
C LEU A 185 -32.33 -21.64 1.33
N PRO A 186 -32.97 -22.80 1.49
CA PRO A 186 -32.69 -23.99 0.70
C PRO A 186 -33.19 -23.93 -0.75
N THR A 187 -34.11 -23.01 -1.10
CA THR A 187 -34.63 -22.89 -2.47
C THR A 187 -34.93 -21.44 -2.85
N ASP A 188 -34.93 -21.15 -4.16
CA ASP A 188 -35.27 -19.83 -4.71
C ASP A 188 -36.65 -19.35 -4.26
N LYS A 189 -37.65 -20.25 -4.22
CA LYS A 189 -39.00 -19.93 -3.73
C LYS A 189 -39.03 -19.39 -2.29
N HIS A 190 -38.08 -19.78 -1.43
CA HIS A 190 -37.98 -19.23 -0.08
C HIS A 190 -37.33 -17.84 -0.07
N ARG A 191 -36.40 -17.57 -0.99
CA ARG A 191 -35.81 -16.24 -1.19
C ARG A 191 -36.84 -15.27 -1.76
N ASP A 192 -37.66 -15.71 -2.72
CA ASP A 192 -38.73 -14.90 -3.32
C ASP A 192 -39.73 -14.41 -2.27
N LYS A 193 -40.08 -15.26 -1.29
CA LYS A 193 -40.92 -14.85 -0.17
C LYS A 193 -40.27 -13.77 0.69
N VAL A 194 -38.95 -13.78 0.90
CA VAL A 194 -38.29 -12.70 1.65
C VAL A 194 -38.46 -11.37 0.92
N THR A 195 -38.35 -11.36 -0.41
CA THR A 195 -38.58 -10.18 -1.24
C THR A 195 -40.03 -9.69 -1.13
N GLU A 196 -41.01 -10.59 -1.24
CA GLU A 196 -42.44 -10.24 -1.14
C GLU A 196 -42.79 -9.60 0.22
N TRP A 197 -42.21 -10.10 1.32
CA TRP A 197 -42.43 -9.54 2.65
C TRP A 197 -41.72 -8.19 2.84
N LEU A 198 -40.56 -7.98 2.21
CA LEU A 198 -39.89 -6.68 2.18
C LEU A 198 -40.74 -5.65 1.43
N ASP A 199 -41.32 -6.03 0.29
CA ASP A 199 -42.19 -5.15 -0.50
C ASP A 199 -43.45 -4.76 0.28
N LEU A 200 -44.10 -5.72 0.95
CA LEU A 200 -45.24 -5.47 1.84
C LEU A 200 -44.89 -4.52 3.00
N LEU A 201 -43.73 -4.69 3.63
CA LEU A 201 -43.26 -3.81 4.69
C LEU A 201 -42.97 -2.40 4.17
N LEU A 202 -42.34 -2.28 3.00
CA LEU A 202 -42.05 -0.99 2.37
C LEU A 202 -43.33 -0.26 1.96
N GLU A 203 -44.36 -0.97 1.50
CA GLU A 203 -45.68 -0.40 1.21
C GLU A 203 -46.40 0.08 2.48
N SER A 204 -46.25 -0.64 3.60
CA SER A 204 -46.88 -0.27 4.88
C SER A 204 -46.27 0.96 5.58
N VAL A 205 -45.03 1.32 5.23
CA VAL A 205 -44.28 2.44 5.84
C VAL A 205 -44.40 3.74 5.02
N ARG A 206 -44.93 3.70 3.79
CA ARG A 206 -45.18 4.94 3.03
C ARG A 206 -46.18 5.81 3.80
N PRO A 207 -45.88 7.10 4.06
CA PRO A 207 -46.85 7.99 4.69
C PRO A 207 -48.09 8.03 3.81
N THR A 208 -49.26 7.85 4.40
CA THR A 208 -50.51 8.22 3.74
C THR A 208 -50.47 9.72 3.49
N ASP A 209 -50.19 10.15 2.26
CA ASP A 209 -50.34 11.53 1.82
C ASP A 209 -51.72 12.03 2.31
N SER A 210 -51.69 12.96 3.27
CA SER A 210 -52.85 13.70 3.78
C SER A 210 -52.66 15.18 3.49
#